data_AF-A0A0E2DAF0-F1
#
_entry.id   AF-A0A0E2DAF0-F1
#
_cell.length_a   1.000
_cell.length_b   1.000
_cell.length_c   1.000
_cell.angle_alpha   90.00
_cell.angle_beta   90.00
_cell.angle_gamma   90.00
#
_symmetry.space_group_name_H-M   'P 1'
#
loop_
_entity.id
_entity.type
_entity.pdbx_description
1 polymer ?
#
loop_
_entity_poly.entity_id
_entity_poly.type
_entity_poly.pdbx_seq_one_letter_code
_entity_poly.pdbx_strand_id
1 'polypeptide(L)'
;MIRFLFLYILFLLFNCSSFGSIPTKSNSNPSHDTGCSEVKGPSWFLCMEKLQATWQKIESSKATITILSKDREGKYVHLKKRICWSEYFCRDFEEIVYAPTFFQRLKVTLSTVLISVCIGFLIGISF
;
A
#
# COMPACT_ATOMS: atom_id res chain seq x y z
N MET A 1 -40.17 -39.12 9.56
CA MET A 1 -38.95 -38.28 9.47
C MET A 1 -38.36 -38.22 8.06
N ILE A 2 -38.25 -39.34 7.32
CA ILE A 2 -37.70 -39.37 5.94
C ILE A 2 -38.45 -38.45 4.94
N ARG A 3 -39.79 -38.33 5.05
CA ARG A 3 -40.59 -37.44 4.17
C ARG A 3 -40.25 -35.95 4.29
N PHE A 4 -39.88 -35.47 5.49
CA PHE A 4 -39.52 -34.06 5.70
C PHE A 4 -38.11 -33.75 5.21
N LEU A 5 -37.18 -34.71 5.32
CA LEU A 5 -35.84 -34.59 4.76
C LEU A 5 -35.88 -34.46 3.24
N PHE A 6 -36.75 -35.23 2.58
CA PHE A 6 -36.90 -35.19 1.13
C PHE A 6 -37.43 -33.84 0.63
N LEU A 7 -38.42 -33.26 1.32
CA LEU A 7 -38.94 -31.93 1.00
C LEU A 7 -37.90 -30.84 1.23
N TYR A 8 -37.09 -30.95 2.27
CA TYR A 8 -36.00 -30.01 2.56
C TYR A 8 -34.90 -30.06 1.49
N ILE A 9 -34.53 -31.25 1.03
CA ILE A 9 -33.56 -31.43 -0.08
C ILE A 9 -34.14 -30.90 -1.39
N LEU A 10 -35.43 -31.13 -1.67
CA LEU A 10 -36.09 -30.62 -2.86
C LEU A 10 -36.15 -29.08 -2.85
N PHE A 11 -36.41 -28.49 -1.68
CA PHE A 11 -36.41 -27.03 -1.49
C PHE A 11 -35.01 -26.44 -1.71
N LEU A 12 -33.96 -27.10 -1.23
CA LEU A 12 -32.58 -26.67 -1.47
C LEU A 12 -32.19 -26.77 -2.95
N LEU A 13 -32.59 -27.83 -3.65
CA LEU A 13 -32.31 -28.01 -5.08
C LEU A 13 -33.03 -26.98 -5.97
N PHE A 14 -34.29 -26.63 -5.65
CA PHE A 14 -35.04 -25.62 -6.39
C PHE A 14 -34.51 -24.19 -6.20
N ASN A 15 -33.92 -23.87 -5.05
CA ASN A 15 -33.32 -22.55 -4.82
C ASN A 15 -31.94 -22.40 -5.48
N CYS A 16 -31.26 -23.51 -5.80
CA CYS A 16 -29.96 -23.47 -6.50
C CYS A 16 -30.07 -23.40 -8.03
N SER A 17 -31.20 -23.78 -8.64
CA SER A 17 -31.35 -23.78 -10.10
C SER A 17 -31.64 -22.40 -10.73
N SER A 18 -31.85 -21.37 -9.91
CA SER A 18 -32.16 -20.02 -10.38
C SER A 18 -30.94 -19.09 -10.49
N PHE A 19 -29.71 -19.62 -10.40
CA PHE A 19 -28.53 -18.87 -10.85
C PHE A 19 -28.43 -18.97 -12.38
N GLY A 20 -29.33 -18.26 -13.06
CA GLY A 20 -29.26 -18.03 -14.49
C GLY A 20 -27.91 -17.38 -14.83
N SER A 21 -27.23 -17.92 -15.84
CA SER A 21 -26.07 -17.28 -16.43
C SER A 21 -26.50 -15.93 -17.01
N ILE A 22 -26.17 -14.86 -16.28
CA ILE A 22 -26.35 -13.49 -16.76
C ILE A 22 -25.49 -13.35 -18.02
N PRO A 23 -26.04 -12.87 -19.15
CA PRO A 23 -25.28 -12.71 -20.38
C PRO A 23 -24.09 -11.77 -20.13
N THR A 24 -22.88 -12.33 -20.23
CA THR A 24 -21.58 -11.65 -20.11
C THR A 24 -21.30 -10.81 -21.36
N LYS A 25 -22.14 -9.81 -21.61
CA LYS A 25 -21.88 -8.76 -22.60
C LYS A 25 -22.20 -7.39 -22.01
N SER A 26 -21.47 -7.00 -20.98
CA SER A 26 -21.12 -5.59 -20.79
C SER A 26 -19.60 -5.52 -20.70
N ASN A 27 -18.99 -4.56 -21.39
CA ASN A 27 -17.56 -4.31 -21.29
C ASN A 27 -17.23 -3.96 -19.82
N SER A 28 -16.89 -4.98 -19.03
CA SER A 28 -16.57 -4.86 -17.60
C SER A 28 -15.11 -4.51 -17.35
N ASN A 29 -14.45 -3.91 -18.34
CA ASN A 29 -13.08 -3.48 -18.15
C ASN A 29 -13.09 -2.16 -17.36
N PRO A 30 -12.25 -2.06 -16.31
CA PRO A 30 -12.15 -0.83 -15.56
C PRO A 30 -11.72 0.32 -16.48
N SER A 31 -12.42 1.45 -16.39
CA SER A 31 -12.02 2.71 -17.00
C SER A 31 -10.77 3.25 -16.30
N HIS A 32 -9.86 3.88 -17.05
CA HIS A 32 -8.66 4.47 -16.46
C HIS A 32 -8.99 5.67 -15.56
N ASP A 33 -10.02 6.45 -15.92
CA ASP A 33 -10.33 7.72 -15.24
C ASP A 33 -11.39 7.56 -14.16
N THR A 34 -12.39 6.70 -14.40
CA THR A 34 -13.54 6.50 -13.50
C THR A 34 -13.55 5.11 -12.84
N GLY A 35 -12.59 4.24 -13.17
CA GLY A 35 -12.48 2.91 -12.59
C GLY A 35 -13.69 2.03 -12.89
N CYS A 36 -14.27 1.47 -11.83
CA CYS A 36 -15.50 0.67 -11.88
C CYS A 36 -16.74 1.44 -11.43
N SER A 37 -16.65 2.75 -11.18
CA SER A 37 -17.74 3.55 -10.58
C SER A 37 -18.99 3.64 -11.47
N GLU A 38 -18.83 3.54 -12.79
CA GLU A 38 -19.92 3.57 -13.77
C GLU A 38 -20.61 2.20 -13.94
N VAL A 39 -20.00 1.12 -13.47
CA VAL A 39 -20.52 -0.24 -13.60
C VAL A 39 -21.49 -0.51 -12.46
N LYS A 40 -22.72 -0.94 -12.77
CA LYS A 40 -23.78 -1.19 -11.77
C LYS A 40 -24.13 -2.67 -11.67
N GLY A 41 -24.49 -3.10 -10.46
CA GLY A 41 -24.98 -4.46 -10.21
C GLY A 41 -23.86 -5.52 -10.23
N PRO A 42 -24.17 -6.78 -10.59
CA PRO A 42 -23.21 -7.89 -10.52
C PRO A 42 -21.93 -7.70 -11.36
N SER A 43 -22.01 -6.93 -12.44
CA SER A 43 -20.85 -6.61 -13.28
C SER A 43 -19.84 -5.69 -12.59
N TRP A 44 -20.24 -4.97 -11.53
CA TRP A 44 -19.34 -4.16 -10.72
C TRP A 44 -18.29 -5.02 -10.01
N PHE A 45 -18.72 -6.16 -9.45
CA PHE A 45 -17.82 -7.11 -8.79
C PHE A 45 -16.78 -7.67 -9.77
N LEU A 46 -17.21 -8.05 -10.98
CA LEU A 46 -16.31 -8.51 -12.05
C LEU A 46 -15.32 -7.42 -12.49
N CYS A 47 -15.76 -6.15 -12.52
CA CYS A 47 -14.87 -5.03 -12.82
C CYS A 47 -13.82 -4.86 -11.72
N MET A 48 -14.23 -4.92 -10.45
CA MET A 48 -13.33 -4.79 -9.30
C MET A 48 -12.31 -5.94 -9.25
N GLU A 49 -12.72 -7.17 -9.56
CA GLU A 49 -11.83 -8.33 -9.63
C GLU A 49 -10.74 -8.13 -10.70
N LYS A 50 -11.12 -7.66 -11.89
CA LYS A 50 -10.16 -7.33 -12.97
C LYS A 50 -9.24 -6.17 -12.60
N LEU A 51 -9.77 -5.16 -11.93
CA LEU A 51 -8.99 -4.01 -11.46
C LEU A 51 -7.93 -4.49 -10.45
N GLN A 52 -8.31 -5.30 -9.47
CA GLN A 52 -7.39 -5.88 -8.48
C GLN A 52 -6.32 -6.76 -9.13
N ALA A 53 -6.69 -7.62 -10.07
CA ALA A 53 -5.72 -8.44 -10.81
C ALA A 53 -4.71 -7.59 -11.59
N THR A 54 -5.15 -6.44 -12.12
CA THR A 54 -4.27 -5.48 -12.81
C THR A 54 -3.31 -4.81 -11.82
N TRP A 55 -3.78 -4.38 -10.65
CA TRP A 55 -2.92 -3.83 -9.58
C TRP A 55 -1.86 -4.84 -9.13
N GLN A 56 -2.24 -6.09 -8.87
CA GLN A 56 -1.29 -7.15 -8.49
C GLN A 56 -0.25 -7.42 -9.59
N LYS A 57 -0.65 -7.34 -10.87
CA LYS A 57 0.28 -7.47 -12.00
C LYS A 57 1.26 -6.29 -12.08
N ILE A 58 0.81 -5.09 -11.75
CA ILE A 58 1.67 -3.90 -11.67
C ILE A 58 2.64 -4.04 -10.50
N GLU A 59 2.17 -4.36 -9.30
CA GLU A 59 3.03 -4.54 -8.11
C GLU A 59 4.08 -5.64 -8.27
N SER A 60 3.78 -6.70 -9.02
CA SER A 60 4.74 -7.79 -9.33
C SER A 60 5.70 -7.46 -10.48
N SER A 61 5.45 -6.41 -11.25
CA SER A 61 6.36 -5.98 -12.32
C SER A 61 7.55 -5.20 -11.74
N LYS A 62 8.76 -5.50 -12.23
CA LYS A 62 10.00 -4.89 -11.75
C LYS A 62 10.01 -3.39 -12.07
N ALA A 63 9.72 -2.57 -11.07
CA ALA A 63 9.67 -1.13 -11.23
C ALA A 63 11.07 -0.52 -11.38
N THR A 64 11.22 0.42 -12.31
CA THR A 64 12.42 1.25 -12.44
C THR A 64 12.26 2.48 -11.56
N ILE A 65 13.17 2.66 -10.61
CA ILE A 65 13.16 3.77 -9.67
C ILE A 65 14.19 4.80 -10.12
N THR A 66 13.74 6.01 -10.44
CA THR A 66 14.59 7.13 -10.83
C THR A 66 14.51 8.22 -9.78
N ILE A 67 15.65 8.72 -9.29
CA ILE A 67 15.67 9.87 -8.38
C ILE A 67 15.64 11.14 -9.22
N LEU A 68 14.57 11.92 -9.12
CA LEU A 68 14.39 13.17 -9.86
C LEU A 68 15.09 14.34 -9.16
N SER A 69 14.94 14.44 -7.85
CA SER A 69 15.62 15.46 -7.04
C SER A 69 16.00 14.90 -5.68
N LYS A 70 17.05 15.50 -5.11
CA LYS A 70 17.59 15.17 -3.81
C LYS A 70 18.03 16.45 -3.12
N ASP A 71 17.19 16.94 -2.23
CA ASP A 71 17.46 18.14 -1.46
C ASP A 71 17.77 17.76 -0.01
N ARG A 72 18.71 18.48 0.61
CA ARG A 72 19.14 18.20 1.98
C ARG A 72 18.81 19.38 2.88
N GLU A 73 17.97 19.11 3.87
CA GLU A 73 17.57 20.08 4.88
C GLU A 73 18.05 19.61 6.25
N GLY A 74 19.25 20.07 6.63
CA GLY A 74 19.85 19.76 7.93
C GLY A 74 20.10 18.27 8.14
N LYS A 75 19.23 17.60 8.92
CA LYS A 75 19.30 16.17 9.25
C LYS A 75 18.46 15.29 8.33
N TYR A 76 17.61 15.89 7.51
CA TYR A 76 16.68 15.19 6.64
C TYR A 76 17.09 15.37 5.18
N VAL A 77 16.74 14.38 4.36
CA VAL A 77 16.94 14.38 2.92
C VAL A 77 15.59 14.18 2.28
N HIS A 78 15.16 15.15 1.49
CA HIS A 78 13.96 15.11 0.68
C HIS A 78 14.31 14.49 -0.67
N LEU A 79 13.71 13.35 -0.96
CA LEU A 79 13.92 12.59 -2.18
C LEU A 79 12.63 12.62 -2.98
N LYS A 80 12.68 13.21 -4.17
CA LYS A 80 11.61 13.05 -5.17
C LYS A 80 12.00 11.92 -6.10
N LYS A 81 11.23 10.83 -6.07
CA LYS A 81 11.47 9.61 -6.85
C LYS A 81 10.34 9.41 -7.84
N ARG A 82 10.67 8.98 -9.04
CA ARG A 82 9.71 8.48 -10.03
C ARG A 82 9.84 6.98 -10.13
N ILE A 83 8.76 6.27 -9.86
CA ILE A 83 8.68 4.82 -9.97
C ILE A 83 7.85 4.51 -11.23
N CYS A 84 8.47 3.86 -12.20
CA CYS A 84 7.83 3.45 -13.44
C CYS A 84 7.78 1.93 -13.53
N TRP A 85 6.59 1.38 -13.79
CA TRP A 85 6.39 -0.05 -14.05
C TRP A 85 6.34 -0.35 -15.56
N SER A 86 6.03 0.66 -16.37
CA SER A 86 6.12 0.65 -17.83
C SER A 86 6.43 2.06 -18.36
N GLU A 87 6.68 2.22 -19.65
CA GLU A 87 6.95 3.54 -20.28
C GLU A 87 5.80 4.55 -20.08
N TYR A 88 4.57 4.05 -19.91
CA TYR A 88 3.36 4.87 -19.78
C TYR A 88 2.81 4.92 -18.35
N PHE A 89 3.27 4.02 -17.47
CA PHE A 89 2.79 3.92 -16.10
C PHE A 89 3.89 4.28 -15.11
N CYS A 90 3.92 5.56 -14.73
CA CYS A 90 4.84 6.12 -13.76
C CYS A 90 4.06 6.86 -12.66
N ARG A 91 4.57 6.79 -11.43
CA ARG A 91 4.15 7.68 -10.34
C ARG A 91 5.33 8.36 -9.71
N ASP A 92 5.11 9.60 -9.31
CA ASP A 92 6.04 10.38 -8.52
C ASP A 92 5.71 10.22 -7.04
N PHE A 93 6.76 10.05 -6.23
CA PHE A 93 6.71 9.88 -4.80
C PHE A 93 7.71 10.84 -4.14
N GLU A 94 7.30 11.42 -3.03
CA GLU A 94 8.16 12.23 -2.18
C GLU A 94 8.43 11.48 -0.88
N GLU A 95 9.70 11.29 -0.57
CA GLU A 95 10.15 10.56 0.61
C GLU A 95 11.10 11.45 1.43
N ILE A 96 10.87 11.51 2.74
CA ILE A 96 11.72 12.26 3.67
C ILE A 96 12.51 11.25 4.49
N VAL A 97 13.82 11.20 4.28
CA VAL A 97 14.71 10.24 4.94
C VAL A 97 15.55 10.94 5.99
N TYR A 98 15.57 10.41 7.21
CA TYR A 98 16.48 10.87 8.25
C TYR A 98 17.91 10.40 7.97
N ALA A 99 18.79 11.34 7.64
CA ALA A 99 20.19 11.08 7.33
C ALA A 99 21.09 12.18 7.94
N PRO A 100 21.33 12.13 9.27
CA PRO A 100 22.18 13.11 9.94
C PRO A 100 23.65 12.94 9.53
N THR A 101 24.39 14.05 9.47
CA THR A 101 25.83 14.05 9.19
C THR A 101 26.64 13.53 10.37
N PHE A 102 27.89 13.12 10.12
CA PHE A 102 28.83 12.70 11.17
C PHE A 102 28.96 13.75 12.28
N PHE A 103 29.18 15.03 11.92
CA PHE A 103 29.32 16.11 12.90
C PHE A 103 28.05 16.36 13.72
N GLN A 104 26.86 16.22 13.12
CA GLN A 104 25.60 16.32 13.84
C GLN A 104 25.43 15.18 14.85
N ARG A 105 25.82 13.95 14.48
CA ARG A 105 25.84 12.82 15.42
C ARG A 105 26.84 13.05 16.54
N LEU A 106 28.07 13.42 16.20
CA LEU A 106 29.14 13.69 17.16
C LEU A 106 28.75 14.78 18.17
N LYS A 107 28.15 15.88 17.72
CA LYS A 107 27.67 16.96 18.61
C LYS A 107 26.66 16.45 19.64
N VAL A 108 25.70 15.63 19.21
CA VAL A 108 24.69 15.06 20.10
C VAL A 108 25.36 14.14 21.11
N THR A 109 26.20 13.20 20.64
CA THR A 109 26.91 12.26 21.51
C THR A 109 27.79 12.97 22.53
N LEU A 110 28.56 13.98 22.11
CA LEU A 110 29.46 14.72 22.98
C LEU A 110 28.68 15.54 24.01
N SER A 111 27.56 16.16 23.62
CA SER A 111 26.66 16.84 24.56
C SER A 111 26.09 15.88 25.61
N THR A 112 25.70 14.67 25.21
CA THR A 112 25.17 13.67 26.14
C THR A 112 26.25 13.17 27.11
N VAL A 113 27.45 12.87 26.60
CA VAL A 113 28.57 12.41 27.42
C VAL A 113 28.98 13.48 28.43
N LEU A 114 29.09 14.74 28.01
CA LEU A 114 29.51 15.82 28.90
C LEU A 114 28.55 15.99 30.09
N ILE A 115 27.23 15.96 29.84
CA ILE A 115 26.21 16.02 30.89
C ILE A 115 26.33 14.82 31.83
N SER A 116 26.51 13.62 31.29
CA SER A 116 26.68 12.41 32.11
C SER A 116 27.92 12.47 33.01
N VAL A 117 29.06 12.98 32.50
CA VAL A 117 30.27 13.17 33.30
C VAL A 117 30.05 14.22 34.39
N CYS A 118 29.40 15.35 34.08
CA CYS A 118 29.08 16.37 35.06
C CYS A 118 28.21 15.82 36.20
N ILE A 119 27.17 15.04 35.89
CA ILE A 119 26.31 14.41 36.90
C ILE A 119 27.11 13.41 37.76
N GLY A 120 27.91 12.55 37.12
CA GLY A 120 28.75 11.58 37.84
C GLY A 120 29.76 12.25 38.76
N PHE A 121 30.36 13.36 38.34
CA PHE A 121 31.31 14.14 39.14
C PHE A 121 30.63 14.82 40.34
N LEU A 122 29.45 15.44 40.13
CA LEU A 122 28.68 16.05 41.20
C LEU A 122 28.26 15.03 42.27
N ILE A 123 27.80 13.86 41.87
CA ILE A 123 27.41 12.79 42.80
C ILE A 123 28.65 12.21 43.51
N GLY A 124 29.74 11.99 42.77
CA GLY A 124 30.97 11.39 43.29
C GLY A 124 31.76 12.26 44.26
N ILE A 125 31.59 13.59 44.23
CA ILE A 125 32.19 14.51 45.21
C ILE A 125 31.31 14.67 46.46
N SER A 126 30.00 14.42 46.34
CA SER A 126 29.07 14.50 47.46
C SER A 126 29.09 13.26 48.38
N PHE A 127 29.80 12.20 48.01
CA PHE A 127 30.03 11.00 48.81
C PHE A 127 31.51 10.92 49.25
#